data_AF-A0AAD7PZM9-F1
#
_entry.id   AF-A0AAD7PZM9-F1
#
_cell.length_a   1.000
_cell.length_b   1.000
_cell.length_c   1.000
_cell.angle_alpha   90.00
_cell.angle_beta   90.00
_cell.angle_gamma   90.00
#
_symmetry.space_group_name_H-M   'P 1'
#
loop_
_entity.id
_entity.type
_entity.pdbx_description
1 polymer ?
#
loop_
_entity_poly.entity_id
_entity_poly.type
_entity_poly.pdbx_seq_one_letter_code
_entity_poly.pdbx_strand_id
1 'polypeptide(L)'
;MGKVRTPALPTVGFSNGSDGRGWTDFAFTTSQRKDCIRPFAPELEHVCGQPLGLRFDKRTGDLYIADSYLGLQVVGTTGGMATQVVTEVEGQSFTNDMDIDEDEGIIYFTDTSTIFYRSFNLQAVHGGTPEWGQDWQKPLLVGHVDTFAELPGFPDNVRRNSKGEFWVALHAKQTPFAKWMYSNSWAGKTLLKFPLSFRQLHALLVGGKAHATSVKLSDEGKILEVLEDTEGKVMRFISEVEEKGGKLWIGSVLVPFIGIYKL
;
A
#
# COMPACT_ATOMS: atom_id res chain seq x y z
N MET A 1 -0.79 -3.55 23.17
CA MET A 1 -1.00 -3.74 21.72
C MET A 1 0.33 -4.07 21.08
N GLY A 2 0.44 -5.25 20.44
CA GLY A 2 1.63 -5.63 19.68
C GLY A 2 1.73 -4.82 18.38
N LYS A 3 2.94 -4.64 17.84
CA LYS A 3 3.15 -4.02 16.53
C LYS A 3 3.07 -5.10 15.46
N VAL A 4 2.23 -4.92 14.46
CA VAL A 4 2.15 -5.79 13.27
C VAL A 4 3.12 -5.25 12.23
N ARG A 5 3.94 -6.11 11.65
CA ARG A 5 4.75 -5.79 10.47
C ARG A 5 4.90 -7.04 9.62
N THR A 6 5.23 -6.84 8.35
CA THR A 6 5.80 -7.90 7.54
C THR A 6 7.25 -8.11 8.00
N PRO A 7 7.63 -9.32 8.44
CA PRO A 7 9.02 -9.61 8.77
C PRO A 7 9.84 -9.66 7.48
N ALA A 8 11.13 -9.91 7.62
CA ALA A 8 12.01 -9.99 6.46
C ALA A 8 11.60 -11.12 5.50
N LEU A 9 10.89 -12.15 5.98
CA LEU A 9 10.29 -13.22 5.18
C LEU A 9 8.85 -12.85 4.77
N PRO A 10 8.29 -13.46 3.71
CA PRO A 10 6.97 -13.15 3.16
C PRO A 10 5.85 -13.74 4.04
N THR A 11 5.82 -13.31 5.28
CA THR A 11 4.82 -13.68 6.28
C THR A 11 4.26 -12.40 6.89
N VAL A 12 3.24 -12.50 7.72
CA VAL A 12 2.80 -11.39 8.55
C VAL A 12 3.01 -11.79 9.99
N GLY A 13 3.68 -10.94 10.77
CA GLY A 13 4.06 -11.27 12.14
C GLY A 13 3.78 -10.15 13.13
N PHE A 14 3.73 -10.52 14.40
CA PHE A 14 3.67 -9.58 15.52
C PHE A 14 5.01 -9.51 16.23
N SER A 15 5.39 -8.30 16.64
CA SER A 15 6.53 -8.09 17.54
C SER A 15 6.13 -8.43 18.98
N ASN A 16 6.90 -9.32 19.62
CA ASN A 16 6.69 -9.63 21.03
C ASN A 16 7.21 -8.48 21.90
N GLY A 17 6.28 -7.75 22.52
CA GLY A 17 6.56 -6.47 23.19
C GLY A 17 7.31 -6.54 24.53
N SER A 18 7.74 -7.72 25.00
CA SER A 18 8.42 -7.86 26.29
C SER A 18 9.94 -7.72 26.20
N ASP A 19 10.60 -8.28 25.17
CA ASP A 19 12.08 -8.46 25.21
C ASP A 19 12.81 -8.02 23.92
N GLY A 20 12.09 -7.42 22.96
CA GLY A 20 12.67 -6.73 21.80
C GLY A 20 13.44 -7.60 20.79
N ARG A 21 13.40 -8.94 20.89
CA ARG A 21 14.20 -9.85 20.05
C ARG A 21 13.45 -11.07 19.49
N GLY A 22 12.13 -10.99 19.32
CA GLY A 22 11.36 -12.08 18.71
C GLY A 22 10.19 -11.57 17.87
N TRP A 23 10.05 -12.15 16.67
CA TRP A 23 8.87 -12.04 15.83
C TRP A 23 8.13 -13.37 15.89
N THR A 24 6.81 -13.30 16.04
CA THR A 24 5.94 -14.48 15.93
C THR A 24 5.16 -14.37 14.64
N ASP A 25 5.31 -15.36 13.77
CA ASP A 25 4.48 -15.48 12.58
C ASP A 25 3.01 -15.59 12.99
N PHE A 26 2.18 -14.74 12.42
CA PHE A 26 0.74 -14.74 12.60
C PHE A 26 0.03 -15.32 11.39
N ALA A 27 0.40 -14.88 10.19
CA ALA A 27 -0.25 -15.29 8.97
C ALA A 27 0.72 -15.53 7.82
N PHE A 28 0.26 -16.32 6.86
CA PHE A 28 1.01 -16.69 5.68
C PHE A 28 0.19 -16.49 4.41
N THR A 29 0.77 -15.81 3.42
CA THR A 29 0.09 -15.45 2.17
C THR A 29 0.06 -16.58 1.14
N THR A 30 0.95 -17.55 1.26
CA THR A 30 1.04 -18.71 0.37
C THR A 30 1.34 -20.01 1.11
N SER A 31 0.89 -21.13 0.53
CA SER A 31 1.24 -22.48 0.96
C SER A 31 2.57 -22.96 0.37
N GLN A 32 3.01 -22.37 -0.75
CA GLN A 32 4.21 -22.78 -1.49
C GLN A 32 5.47 -22.09 -0.96
N ARG A 33 5.77 -22.30 0.33
CA ARG A 33 6.80 -21.51 1.04
C ARG A 33 8.17 -22.18 1.19
N LYS A 34 8.35 -23.39 0.64
CA LYS A 34 9.56 -24.18 0.88
C LYS A 34 10.85 -23.43 0.53
N ASP A 35 10.79 -22.61 -0.52
CA ASP A 35 11.93 -21.83 -1.02
C ASP A 35 11.91 -20.35 -0.57
N CYS A 36 10.88 -19.94 0.18
CA CYS A 36 10.68 -18.58 0.68
C CYS A 36 11.46 -18.32 1.99
N ILE A 37 12.74 -18.66 1.98
CA ILE A 37 13.64 -18.61 3.15
C ILE A 37 14.57 -17.40 3.14
N ARG A 38 14.64 -16.68 2.02
CA ARG A 38 15.48 -15.51 1.85
C ARG A 38 14.63 -14.24 1.99
N PRO A 39 15.12 -13.24 2.75
CA PRO A 39 14.34 -12.04 3.00
C PRO A 39 14.26 -11.06 1.83
N PHE A 40 15.17 -11.19 0.86
CA PHE A 40 15.13 -10.45 -0.38
C PHE A 40 15.39 -11.44 -1.51
N ALA A 41 14.31 -11.84 -2.19
CA ALA A 41 14.34 -12.73 -3.34
C ALA A 41 13.29 -12.25 -4.36
N PRO A 42 13.56 -11.12 -5.08
CA PRO A 42 12.63 -10.57 -6.07
C PRO A 42 12.17 -11.61 -7.11
N GLU A 43 13.06 -12.52 -7.48
CA GLU A 43 12.77 -13.60 -8.41
C GLU A 43 11.71 -14.60 -7.90
N LEU A 44 11.45 -14.64 -6.59
CA LEU A 44 10.46 -15.51 -5.95
C LEU A 44 9.23 -14.76 -5.45
N GLU A 45 9.14 -13.44 -5.59
CA GLU A 45 7.99 -12.67 -5.06
C GLU A 45 6.65 -13.13 -5.65
N HIS A 46 6.63 -13.58 -6.91
CA HIS A 46 5.44 -14.18 -7.53
C HIS A 46 5.00 -15.52 -6.92
N VAL A 47 5.88 -16.23 -6.22
CA VAL A 47 5.59 -17.50 -5.53
C VAL A 47 5.32 -17.26 -4.05
N CYS A 48 6.19 -16.42 -3.46
CA CYS A 48 6.25 -16.14 -2.04
C CYS A 48 5.26 -15.07 -1.59
N GLY A 49 4.82 -14.21 -2.51
CA GLY A 49 4.09 -13.00 -2.19
C GLY A 49 5.00 -11.88 -1.68
N GLN A 50 4.47 -10.67 -1.70
CA GLN A 50 5.04 -9.49 -1.09
C GLN A 50 3.90 -8.70 -0.43
N PRO A 51 3.55 -9.04 0.83
CA PRO A 51 2.53 -8.30 1.56
C PRO A 51 3.06 -6.90 1.87
N LEU A 52 2.37 -5.87 1.39
CA LEU A 52 2.76 -4.47 1.56
C LEU A 52 1.72 -3.69 2.38
N GLY A 53 0.43 -3.98 2.17
CA GLY A 53 -0.67 -3.37 2.92
C GLY A 53 -1.29 -4.33 3.92
N LEU A 54 -1.53 -3.85 5.15
CA LEU A 54 -2.15 -4.62 6.22
C LEU A 54 -3.25 -3.81 6.88
N ARG A 55 -4.46 -4.36 6.96
CA ARG A 55 -5.58 -3.67 7.59
C ARG A 55 -6.50 -4.61 8.35
N PHE A 56 -6.77 -4.29 9.61
CA PHE A 56 -7.81 -4.99 10.36
C PHE A 56 -9.18 -4.43 10.01
N ASP A 57 -10.13 -5.33 9.76
CA ASP A 57 -11.56 -4.99 9.83
C ASP A 57 -11.91 -4.80 11.32
N LYS A 58 -12.33 -3.58 11.70
CA LYS A 58 -12.61 -3.25 13.10
C LYS A 58 -13.85 -3.95 13.66
N ARG A 59 -14.76 -4.44 12.80
CA ARG A 59 -15.99 -5.12 13.20
C ARG A 59 -15.76 -6.60 13.48
N THR A 60 -15.01 -7.28 12.63
CA THR A 60 -14.77 -8.72 12.73
C THR A 60 -13.45 -9.06 13.44
N GLY A 61 -12.47 -8.15 13.38
CA GLY A 61 -11.11 -8.39 13.83
C GLY A 61 -10.25 -9.17 12.83
N ASP A 62 -10.80 -9.50 11.65
CA ASP A 62 -10.05 -10.17 10.59
C ASP A 62 -8.98 -9.23 10.01
N LEU A 63 -7.85 -9.82 9.59
CA LEU A 63 -6.74 -9.11 8.99
C LEU A 63 -6.76 -9.29 7.48
N TYR A 64 -6.98 -8.19 6.77
CA TYR A 64 -6.82 -8.09 5.33
C TYR A 64 -5.36 -7.78 4.96
N ILE A 65 -4.89 -8.43 3.91
CA ILE A 65 -3.51 -8.38 3.43
C ILE A 65 -3.54 -8.04 1.94
N ALA A 66 -2.91 -6.94 1.56
CA ALA A 66 -2.68 -6.56 0.17
C ALA A 66 -1.28 -7.04 -0.21
N ASP A 67 -1.25 -8.03 -1.09
CA ASP A 67 -0.04 -8.60 -1.64
C ASP A 67 0.11 -8.16 -3.10
N SER A 68 1.27 -7.63 -3.46
CA SER A 68 1.50 -7.08 -4.80
C SER A 68 1.47 -8.14 -5.92
N TYR A 69 1.64 -9.42 -5.58
CA TYR A 69 1.64 -10.55 -6.51
C TYR A 69 0.44 -11.47 -6.31
N LEU A 70 0.04 -11.66 -5.06
CA LEU A 70 -1.04 -12.56 -4.69
C LEU A 70 -2.36 -11.83 -4.47
N GLY A 71 -2.46 -10.53 -4.72
CA GLY A 71 -3.71 -9.76 -4.61
C GLY A 71 -4.20 -9.60 -3.18
N LEU A 72 -5.52 -9.48 -3.01
CA LEU A 72 -6.15 -9.29 -1.72
C LEU A 72 -6.46 -10.62 -1.04
N GLN A 73 -6.03 -10.73 0.21
CA GLN A 73 -6.25 -11.89 1.06
C GLN A 73 -6.80 -11.50 2.43
N VAL A 74 -7.39 -12.46 3.13
CA VAL A 74 -7.90 -12.28 4.50
C VAL A 74 -7.57 -13.47 5.39
N VAL A 75 -7.20 -13.18 6.63
CA VAL A 75 -6.93 -14.18 7.68
C VAL A 75 -7.72 -13.82 8.94
N GLY A 76 -8.30 -14.83 9.58
CA GLY A 76 -9.08 -14.62 10.79
C GLY A 76 -8.23 -14.21 11.99
N THR A 77 -8.89 -13.83 13.09
CA THR A 77 -8.25 -13.40 14.35
C THR A 77 -7.26 -14.40 14.96
N THR A 78 -7.35 -15.69 14.63
CA THR A 78 -6.43 -16.73 15.10
C THR A 78 -5.17 -16.88 14.23
N GLY A 79 -5.06 -16.15 13.13
CA GLY A 79 -3.95 -16.26 12.19
C GLY A 79 -4.02 -17.54 11.34
N GLY A 80 -2.90 -17.91 10.74
CA GLY A 80 -2.75 -19.08 9.89
C GLY A 80 -2.63 -18.76 8.40
N MET A 81 -3.13 -19.65 7.55
CA MET A 81 -3.09 -19.47 6.10
C MET A 81 -4.15 -18.45 5.67
N ALA A 82 -3.72 -17.37 5.03
CA ALA A 82 -4.63 -16.40 4.48
C ALA A 82 -5.44 -17.02 3.33
N THR A 83 -6.71 -16.64 3.25
CA THR A 83 -7.59 -17.03 2.14
C THR A 83 -7.60 -15.93 1.10
N GLN A 84 -7.42 -16.32 -0.16
CA GLN A 84 -7.57 -15.41 -1.29
C GLN A 84 -8.99 -14.83 -1.33
N VAL A 85 -9.11 -13.50 -1.44
CA VAL A 85 -10.37 -12.80 -1.70
C VAL A 85 -10.49 -12.52 -3.21
N VAL A 86 -9.48 -11.87 -3.79
CA VAL A 86 -9.42 -11.53 -5.21
C VAL A 86 -7.97 -11.32 -5.64
N THR A 87 -7.60 -11.74 -6.85
CA THR A 87 -6.22 -11.56 -7.36
C THR A 87 -6.04 -10.17 -7.98
N GLU A 88 -6.99 -9.77 -8.81
CA GLU A 88 -7.03 -8.49 -9.51
C GLU A 88 -8.49 -8.10 -9.76
N VAL A 89 -8.76 -6.81 -9.89
CA VAL A 89 -10.08 -6.28 -10.28
C VAL A 89 -9.86 -5.41 -11.51
N GLU A 90 -10.54 -5.73 -12.61
CA GLU A 90 -10.36 -5.05 -13.92
C GLU A 90 -8.90 -4.98 -14.39
N GLY A 91 -8.10 -6.02 -14.09
CA GLY A 91 -6.68 -6.11 -14.44
C GLY A 91 -5.76 -5.27 -13.54
N GLN A 92 -6.29 -4.72 -12.45
CA GLN A 92 -5.55 -3.92 -11.47
C GLN A 92 -5.27 -4.74 -10.21
N SER A 93 -4.01 -4.74 -9.77
CA SER A 93 -3.59 -5.43 -8.55
C SER A 93 -3.48 -4.46 -7.36
N PHE A 94 -3.49 -5.03 -6.15
CA PHE A 94 -3.40 -4.29 -4.89
C PHE A 94 -1.92 -4.04 -4.57
N THR A 95 -1.30 -3.09 -5.27
CA THR A 95 0.16 -3.01 -5.42
C THR A 95 0.92 -2.50 -4.21
N ASN A 96 0.31 -1.67 -3.34
CA ASN A 96 1.01 -1.05 -2.22
C ASN A 96 0.24 -1.18 -0.90
N ASP A 97 -0.89 -0.48 -0.76
CA ASP A 97 -1.67 -0.48 0.48
C ASP A 97 -3.16 -0.28 0.21
N MET A 98 -3.96 -0.57 1.24
CA MET A 98 -5.41 -0.41 1.20
C MET A 98 -5.99 0.02 2.54
N ASP A 99 -7.19 0.59 2.50
CA ASP A 99 -8.08 0.77 3.63
C ASP A 99 -9.51 0.36 3.28
N ILE A 100 -10.30 0.05 4.30
CA ILE A 100 -11.64 -0.52 4.17
C ILE A 100 -12.62 0.48 4.79
N ASP A 101 -13.62 0.88 4.00
CA ASP A 101 -14.85 1.44 4.55
C ASP A 101 -15.75 0.27 4.95
N GLU A 102 -15.83 0.02 6.26
CA GLU A 102 -16.58 -1.10 6.82
C GLU A 102 -18.10 -0.90 6.74
N ASP A 103 -18.55 0.36 6.64
CA ASP A 103 -19.96 0.74 6.59
C ASP A 103 -20.51 0.58 5.17
N GLU A 104 -19.73 1.03 4.17
CA GLU A 104 -20.11 0.96 2.75
C GLU A 104 -19.59 -0.30 2.04
N GLY A 105 -18.67 -1.03 2.66
CA GLY A 105 -18.04 -2.21 2.08
C GLY A 105 -17.12 -1.88 0.90
N ILE A 106 -16.53 -0.68 0.89
CA ILE A 106 -15.63 -0.19 -0.16
C ILE A 106 -14.19 -0.43 0.25
N ILE A 107 -13.37 -0.90 -0.70
CA ILE A 107 -11.92 -1.00 -0.50
C ILE A 107 -11.24 0.08 -1.30
N TYR A 108 -10.54 0.95 -0.60
CA TYR A 108 -9.68 1.97 -1.18
C TYR A 108 -8.26 1.44 -1.24
N PHE A 109 -7.59 1.54 -2.38
CA PHE A 109 -6.24 1.03 -2.53
C PHE A 109 -5.40 1.95 -3.41
N THR A 110 -4.12 2.03 -3.10
CA THR A 110 -3.17 2.80 -3.89
C THR A 110 -2.63 1.93 -5.01
N ASP A 111 -2.68 2.44 -6.25
CA ASP A 111 -1.99 1.80 -7.36
C ASP A 111 -0.79 2.64 -7.84
N THR A 112 0.34 1.97 -7.90
CA THR A 112 1.58 2.50 -8.46
C THR A 112 2.04 1.60 -9.61
N SER A 113 1.24 1.51 -10.68
CA SER A 113 1.62 0.79 -11.89
C SER A 113 2.92 1.35 -12.46
N THR A 114 3.97 0.52 -12.49
CA THR A 114 5.31 0.93 -12.91
C THR A 114 5.56 0.82 -14.41
N ILE A 115 4.66 0.18 -15.19
CA ILE A 115 5.00 -0.29 -16.55
C ILE A 115 3.83 -0.14 -17.56
N PHE A 116 3.27 1.07 -17.73
CA PHE A 116 2.51 1.51 -18.93
C PHE A 116 0.98 1.49 -18.95
N TYR A 117 0.29 1.50 -17.80
CA TYR A 117 -1.08 2.02 -17.77
C TYR A 117 -1.20 3.13 -16.72
N ARG A 118 -1.87 4.21 -17.15
CA ARG A 118 -2.09 5.47 -16.42
C ARG A 118 -2.83 5.11 -15.13
N SER A 119 -2.35 5.40 -13.93
CA SER A 119 -2.33 6.72 -13.30
C SER A 119 -1.82 6.55 -11.85
N PHE A 120 -1.35 7.61 -11.19
CA PHE A 120 -0.98 7.55 -9.77
C PHE A 120 -2.18 7.87 -8.91
N ASN A 121 -2.99 6.84 -8.67
CA ASN A 121 -4.35 7.01 -8.20
C ASN A 121 -4.55 6.38 -6.83
N LEU A 122 -5.41 7.04 -6.05
CA LEU A 122 -6.20 6.33 -5.08
C LEU A 122 -7.41 5.76 -5.83
N GLN A 123 -7.57 4.44 -5.77
CA GLN A 123 -8.65 3.72 -6.41
C GLN A 123 -9.65 3.23 -5.37
N ALA A 124 -10.90 3.08 -5.79
CA ALA A 124 -11.96 2.49 -4.99
C ALA A 124 -12.53 1.28 -5.74
N VAL A 125 -12.56 0.13 -5.07
CA VAL A 125 -13.38 -1.02 -5.51
C VAL A 125 -14.67 -0.98 -4.72
N HIS A 126 -15.78 -0.81 -5.43
CA HIS A 126 -17.10 -0.98 -4.87
C HIS A 126 -17.45 -2.47 -4.92
N GLY A 127 -17.71 -3.08 -3.77
CA GLY A 127 -18.30 -4.42 -3.76
C GLY A 127 -19.65 -4.37 -4.46
N GLY A 128 -19.84 -5.17 -5.52
CA GLY A 128 -21.18 -5.43 -6.03
C GLY A 128 -22.07 -5.96 -4.91
N THR A 129 -23.38 -5.71 -5.02
CA THR A 129 -24.36 -6.25 -4.06
C THR A 129 -24.09 -7.73 -3.81
N PRO A 130 -24.03 -8.18 -2.54
CA PRO A 130 -23.95 -9.60 -2.26
C PRO A 130 -25.15 -10.27 -2.94
N GLU A 131 -24.92 -11.14 -3.92
CA GLU A 131 -25.94 -12.12 -4.27
C GLU A 131 -26.12 -12.98 -3.02
N TRP A 132 -27.26 -12.82 -2.34
CA TRP A 132 -27.61 -13.52 -1.10
C TRP A 132 -27.83 -15.02 -1.37
N GLY A 133 -26.74 -15.74 -1.63
CA GLY A 133 -26.67 -17.20 -1.65
C GLY A 133 -26.30 -17.74 -0.26
N GLN A 134 -26.82 -18.92 0.07
CA GLN A 134 -26.62 -19.64 1.33
C GLN A 134 -25.17 -20.12 1.52
N ASP A 135 -24.20 -19.22 1.70
CA ASP A 135 -22.98 -19.55 2.43
C ASP A 135 -22.26 -18.28 2.89
N TRP A 136 -22.07 -18.14 4.20
CA TRP A 136 -21.46 -16.98 4.83
C TRP A 136 -19.93 -17.02 4.73
N GLN A 137 -19.37 -17.04 3.52
CA GLN A 137 -17.93 -17.08 3.32
C GLN A 137 -17.45 -16.01 2.35
N LYS A 138 -17.45 -14.78 2.88
CA LYS A 138 -16.69 -13.59 2.41
C LYS A 138 -17.28 -12.86 1.20
N PRO A 139 -17.22 -11.51 1.18
CA PRO A 139 -17.68 -10.74 0.04
C PRO A 139 -16.84 -11.08 -1.18
N LEU A 140 -17.49 -11.62 -2.20
CA LEU A 140 -16.97 -11.62 -3.57
C LEU A 140 -16.84 -10.14 -3.97
N LEU A 141 -15.61 -9.64 -4.07
CA LEU A 141 -15.33 -8.35 -4.71
C LEU A 141 -15.53 -8.51 -6.23
N VAL A 142 -16.78 -8.66 -6.63
CA VAL A 142 -17.22 -8.50 -8.02
C VAL A 142 -17.55 -7.02 -8.13
N GLY A 143 -16.54 -6.22 -8.46
CA GLY A 143 -16.61 -4.77 -8.37
C GLY A 143 -16.09 -4.06 -9.60
N HIS A 144 -16.58 -2.86 -9.81
CA HIS A 144 -16.02 -1.88 -10.74
C HIS A 144 -14.90 -1.11 -10.02
N VAL A 145 -13.80 -0.83 -10.71
CA VAL A 145 -12.72 -0.01 -10.15
C VAL A 145 -12.87 1.42 -10.64
N ASP A 146 -13.08 2.33 -9.69
CA ASP A 146 -13.16 3.76 -9.96
C ASP A 146 -11.90 4.47 -9.49
N THR A 147 -11.48 5.48 -10.26
CA THR A 147 -10.48 6.44 -9.76
C THR A 147 -11.14 7.36 -8.75
N PHE A 148 -10.77 7.22 -7.48
CA PHE A 148 -11.27 8.05 -6.39
C PHE A 148 -10.58 9.42 -6.35
N ALA A 149 -9.25 9.44 -6.54
CA ALA A 149 -8.49 10.69 -6.62
C ALA A 149 -7.22 10.53 -7.46
N GLU A 150 -6.92 11.55 -8.28
CA GLU A 150 -5.63 11.69 -8.95
C GLU A 150 -4.63 12.43 -8.07
N LEU A 151 -3.45 11.85 -7.87
CA LEU A 151 -2.47 12.39 -6.93
C LEU A 151 -1.24 12.97 -7.65
N PRO A 152 -0.59 13.99 -7.07
CA PRO A 152 0.56 14.66 -7.68
C PRO A 152 1.87 13.87 -7.60
N GLY A 153 1.85 12.68 -6.99
CA GLY A 153 3.03 11.88 -6.64
C GLY A 153 2.74 10.39 -6.67
N PHE A 154 3.67 9.60 -6.13
CA PHE A 154 3.61 8.14 -6.06
C PHE A 154 2.96 7.71 -4.73
N PRO A 155 1.70 7.23 -4.71
CA PRO A 155 1.03 6.87 -3.48
C PRO A 155 1.50 5.51 -2.94
N ASP A 156 2.06 5.52 -1.73
CA ASP A 156 2.55 4.31 -1.07
C ASP A 156 1.57 3.77 -0.02
N ASN A 157 0.70 4.63 0.52
CA ASN A 157 -0.21 4.29 1.62
C ASN A 157 -1.50 5.10 1.56
N VAL A 158 -2.60 4.52 2.05
CA VAL A 158 -3.88 5.20 2.27
C VAL A 158 -4.47 4.82 3.63
N ARG A 159 -4.91 5.83 4.40
CA ARG A 159 -5.62 5.65 5.66
C ARG A 159 -6.82 6.59 5.77
N ARG A 160 -8.01 6.01 5.95
CA ARG A 160 -9.25 6.70 6.26
C ARG A 160 -9.32 7.01 7.76
N ASN A 161 -9.74 8.21 8.11
CA ASN A 161 -9.97 8.63 9.48
C ASN A 161 -11.46 8.47 9.86
N SER A 162 -11.80 8.73 11.13
CA SER A 162 -13.16 8.56 11.64
C SER A 162 -14.19 9.57 11.08
N LYS A 163 -13.75 10.56 10.30
CA LYS A 163 -14.62 11.53 9.63
C LYS A 163 -14.88 11.15 8.17
N GLY A 164 -14.30 10.05 7.70
CA GLY A 164 -14.36 9.64 6.32
C GLY A 164 -13.37 10.33 5.38
N GLU A 165 -12.48 11.16 5.93
CA GLU A 165 -11.39 11.77 5.17
C GLU A 165 -10.22 10.80 5.04
N PHE A 166 -9.35 10.99 4.06
CA PHE A 166 -8.21 10.12 3.79
C PHE A 166 -6.90 10.85 3.96
N TRP A 167 -5.92 10.21 4.59
CA TRP A 167 -4.52 10.57 4.49
C TRP A 167 -3.82 9.62 3.52
N VAL A 168 -3.02 10.20 2.62
CA VAL A 168 -2.24 9.45 1.64
C VAL A 168 -0.76 9.86 1.76
N ALA A 169 0.12 8.87 1.92
CA ALA A 169 1.56 9.09 1.88
C ALA A 169 2.03 9.05 0.43
N LEU A 170 2.75 10.08 -0.01
CA LEU A 170 3.44 10.08 -1.29
C LEU A 170 4.93 9.83 -1.07
N HIS A 171 5.46 8.77 -1.67
CA HIS A 171 6.90 8.47 -1.68
C HIS A 171 7.69 9.65 -2.24
N ALA A 172 7.22 10.20 -3.35
CA ALA A 172 7.72 11.42 -3.96
C ALA A 172 6.66 12.07 -4.84
N LYS A 173 6.87 13.34 -5.18
CA LYS A 173 6.13 14.03 -6.24
C LYS A 173 6.63 13.61 -7.61
N GLN A 174 5.73 13.65 -8.58
CA GLN A 174 6.10 13.46 -9.97
C GLN A 174 6.87 14.68 -10.49
N THR A 175 7.95 14.42 -11.23
CA THR A 175 8.65 15.45 -12.00
C THR A 175 8.02 15.62 -13.39
N PRO A 176 8.19 16.78 -14.06
CA PRO A 176 7.80 16.93 -15.46
C PRO A 176 8.45 15.88 -16.37
N PHE A 177 9.69 15.48 -16.06
CA PHE A 177 10.39 14.41 -16.75
C PHE A 177 9.68 13.06 -16.58
N ALA A 178 9.34 12.69 -15.34
CA ALA A 178 8.58 11.47 -15.06
C ALA A 178 7.23 11.49 -15.79
N LYS A 179 6.47 12.59 -15.71
CA LYS A 179 5.19 12.75 -16.44
C LYS A 179 5.34 12.56 -17.94
N TRP A 180 6.35 13.17 -18.55
CA TRP A 180 6.62 13.03 -19.98
C TRP A 180 6.97 11.58 -20.36
N MET A 181 7.79 10.90 -19.55
CA MET A 181 8.15 9.51 -19.80
C MET A 181 6.96 8.56 -19.68
N TYR A 182 6.12 8.72 -18.66
CA TYR A 182 4.93 7.90 -18.48
C TYR A 182 3.87 8.15 -19.58
N SER A 183 3.80 9.39 -20.08
CA SER A 183 2.90 9.74 -21.19
C SER A 183 3.35 9.18 -22.55
N ASN A 184 4.62 8.78 -22.68
CA ASN A 184 5.22 8.31 -23.93
C ASN A 184 5.78 6.89 -23.77
N SER A 185 4.99 5.87 -24.11
CA SER A 185 5.35 4.45 -23.92
C SER A 185 6.66 4.03 -24.60
N TRP A 186 7.01 4.62 -25.76
CA TRP A 186 8.30 4.40 -26.41
C TRP A 186 9.49 4.94 -25.59
N ALA A 187 9.33 6.11 -24.95
CA ALA A 187 10.38 6.73 -24.16
C ALA A 187 10.72 5.87 -22.93
N GLY A 188 9.71 5.40 -22.20
CA GLY A 188 9.92 4.50 -21.05
C GLY A 188 10.59 3.17 -21.44
N LYS A 189 10.14 2.52 -22.53
CA LYS A 189 10.76 1.28 -23.03
C LYS A 189 12.20 1.48 -23.47
N THR A 190 12.53 2.66 -23.97
CA THR A 190 13.90 3.02 -24.37
C THR A 190 14.75 3.31 -23.15
N LEU A 191 14.23 4.03 -22.15
CA LEU A 191 14.97 4.32 -20.91
C LEU A 191 15.34 3.04 -20.15
N LEU A 192 14.42 2.07 -20.06
CA LEU A 192 14.68 0.78 -19.42
C LEU A 192 15.81 -0.04 -20.10
N LYS A 193 16.13 0.26 -21.37
CA LYS A 193 17.25 -0.38 -22.10
C LYS A 193 18.60 0.28 -21.83
N PHE A 194 18.62 1.49 -21.25
CA PHE A 194 19.87 2.12 -20.86
C PHE A 194 20.42 1.45 -19.59
N PRO A 195 21.75 1.34 -19.46
CA PRO A 195 22.40 0.70 -18.31
C PRO A 195 22.39 1.63 -17.08
N LEU A 196 21.23 2.12 -16.69
CA LEU A 196 21.04 2.91 -15.47
C LEU A 196 20.83 1.96 -14.28
N SER A 197 21.56 2.20 -13.20
CA SER A 197 21.26 1.55 -11.93
C SER A 197 19.88 2.01 -11.41
N PHE A 198 19.24 1.17 -10.59
CA PHE A 198 17.96 1.53 -9.94
C PHE A 198 18.04 2.88 -9.21
N ARG A 199 19.17 3.20 -8.58
CA ARG A 199 19.39 4.49 -7.90
C ARG A 199 19.38 5.67 -8.87
N GLN A 200 20.00 5.54 -10.03
CA GLN A 200 20.03 6.59 -11.05
C GLN A 200 18.65 6.79 -11.67
N LEU A 201 17.96 5.69 -11.99
CA LEU A 201 16.60 5.71 -12.51
C LEU A 201 15.64 6.37 -11.51
N HIS A 202 15.69 5.94 -10.25
CA HIS A 202 14.91 6.51 -9.16
C HIS A 202 15.17 8.01 -9.00
N ALA A 203 16.43 8.44 -8.95
CA ALA A 203 16.80 9.85 -8.84
C ALA A 203 16.25 10.70 -10.01
N LEU A 204 16.26 10.19 -11.24
CA LEU A 204 15.67 10.87 -12.40
C LEU A 204 14.16 11.02 -12.28
N LEU A 205 13.46 9.98 -11.82
CA LEU A 205 12.00 9.99 -11.69
C LEU A 205 11.53 10.95 -10.60
N VAL A 206 12.18 10.93 -9.44
CA VAL A 206 11.77 11.71 -8.25
C VAL A 206 12.45 13.08 -8.15
N GLY A 207 13.31 13.44 -9.11
CA GLY A 207 13.93 14.77 -9.20
C GLY A 207 15.18 14.96 -8.33
N GLY A 208 15.83 13.87 -7.91
CA GLY A 208 17.15 13.88 -7.25
C GLY A 208 17.17 14.42 -5.82
N LYS A 209 16.06 14.99 -5.33
CA LYS A 209 15.94 15.51 -3.96
C LYS A 209 14.89 14.73 -3.18
N ALA A 210 15.35 14.08 -2.12
CA ALA A 210 14.48 13.41 -1.18
C ALA A 210 13.57 14.42 -0.46
N HIS A 211 12.28 14.12 -0.36
CA HIS A 211 11.28 14.94 0.31
C HIS A 211 10.17 14.05 0.87
N ALA A 212 9.27 14.63 1.67
CA ALA A 212 8.07 13.96 2.15
C ALA A 212 6.84 14.77 1.75
N THR A 213 5.77 14.10 1.33
CA THR A 213 4.49 14.73 1.03
C THR A 213 3.35 13.85 1.50
N SER A 214 2.50 14.39 2.37
CA SER A 214 1.26 13.77 2.83
C SER A 214 0.09 14.59 2.32
N VAL A 215 -0.90 13.94 1.72
CA VAL A 215 -2.10 14.60 1.18
C VAL A 215 -3.32 14.16 1.98
N LYS A 216 -4.12 15.12 2.43
CA LYS A 216 -5.42 14.86 3.02
C LYS A 216 -6.51 15.05 1.96
N LEU A 217 -7.42 14.08 1.83
CA LEU A 217 -8.54 14.09 0.92
C LEU A 217 -9.87 14.08 1.68
N SER A 218 -10.91 14.67 1.10
CA SER A 218 -12.30 14.48 1.53
C SER A 218 -12.80 13.08 1.19
N ASP A 219 -14.00 12.76 1.66
CA ASP A 219 -14.78 11.58 1.29
C ASP A 219 -15.17 11.54 -0.20
N GLU A 220 -15.02 12.64 -0.94
CA GLU A 220 -15.19 12.69 -2.40
C GLU A 220 -13.85 12.84 -3.16
N GLY A 221 -12.72 12.57 -2.51
CA GLY A 221 -11.40 12.55 -3.16
C GLY A 221 -10.81 13.93 -3.45
N LYS A 222 -11.36 15.02 -2.88
CA LYS A 222 -10.83 16.37 -3.06
C LYS A 222 -9.70 16.65 -2.08
N ILE A 223 -8.63 17.28 -2.54
CA ILE A 223 -7.52 17.70 -1.67
C ILE A 223 -8.01 18.76 -0.68
N LEU A 224 -7.91 18.44 0.61
CA LEU A 224 -8.20 19.34 1.73
C LEU A 224 -6.93 19.99 2.27
N GLU A 225 -5.85 19.21 2.35
CA GLU A 225 -4.60 19.64 2.97
C GLU A 225 -3.40 18.94 2.34
N VAL A 226 -2.24 19.61 2.30
CA VAL A 226 -0.98 19.03 1.87
C VAL A 226 0.12 19.41 2.86
N LEU A 227 0.77 18.41 3.45
CA LEU A 227 1.88 18.58 4.38
C LEU A 227 3.19 18.14 3.71
N GLU A 228 4.23 18.96 3.78
CA GLU A 228 5.47 18.73 3.04
C GLU A 228 6.73 19.02 3.85
N ASP A 229 7.73 18.14 3.70
CA ASP A 229 9.12 18.45 4.02
C ASP A 229 9.89 18.52 2.69
N THR A 230 9.82 19.68 2.04
CA THR A 230 10.42 19.93 0.72
C THR A 230 11.94 19.93 0.73
N GLU A 231 12.56 20.04 1.91
CA GLU A 231 14.00 19.95 2.09
C GLU A 231 14.45 18.55 2.51
N GLY A 232 13.52 17.67 2.89
CA GLY A 232 13.81 16.32 3.37
C GLY A 232 14.61 16.33 4.67
N LYS A 233 14.48 17.41 5.47
CA LYS A 233 15.30 17.64 6.68
C LYS A 233 14.97 16.63 7.78
N VAL A 234 13.68 16.40 7.99
CA VAL A 234 13.14 15.51 9.02
C VAL A 234 12.64 14.22 8.38
N MET A 235 11.70 14.33 7.43
CA MET A 235 11.09 13.16 6.78
C MET A 235 11.44 13.13 5.29
N ARG A 236 11.61 11.93 4.74
CA ARG A 236 11.88 11.72 3.31
C ARG A 236 11.39 10.35 2.86
N PHE A 237 10.87 10.23 1.64
CA PHE A 237 10.38 8.96 1.09
C PHE A 237 9.44 8.28 2.08
N ILE A 238 8.37 9.00 2.43
CA ILE A 238 7.38 8.50 3.38
C ILE A 238 6.55 7.43 2.71
N SER A 239 6.24 6.39 3.47
CA SER A 239 5.53 5.21 2.97
C SER A 239 4.29 4.90 3.81
N GLU A 240 4.07 5.62 4.90
CA GLU A 240 2.91 5.42 5.79
C GLU A 240 2.56 6.74 6.45
N VAL A 241 1.26 7.05 6.51
CA VAL A 241 0.67 8.12 7.32
C VAL A 241 -0.60 7.62 7.99
N GLU A 242 -0.72 7.78 9.30
CA GLU A 242 -1.93 7.43 10.04
C GLU A 242 -2.32 8.56 10.99
N GLU A 243 -3.55 9.05 10.87
CA GLU A 243 -4.12 9.99 11.83
C GLU A 243 -4.63 9.25 13.06
N LYS A 244 -4.09 9.57 14.23
CA LYS A 244 -4.52 8.95 15.50
C LYS A 244 -4.26 9.85 16.70
N GLY A 245 -5.33 10.18 17.41
CA GLY A 245 -5.27 10.95 18.65
C GLY A 245 -4.79 12.40 18.44
N GLY A 246 -5.29 13.07 17.38
CA GLY A 246 -4.91 14.45 17.03
C GLY A 246 -3.47 14.60 16.54
N LYS A 247 -2.87 13.50 16.06
CA LYS A 247 -1.51 13.46 15.54
C LYS A 247 -1.48 12.67 14.25
N LEU A 248 -0.58 13.05 13.36
CA LEU A 248 -0.24 12.30 12.18
C LEU A 248 1.07 11.54 12.44
N TRP A 249 0.99 10.21 12.38
CA TRP A 249 2.12 9.31 12.54
C TRP A 249 2.68 9.00 11.16
N ILE A 250 3.98 9.23 10.94
CA ILE A 250 4.59 9.20 9.61
C ILE A 250 5.73 8.18 9.59
N GLY A 251 5.60 7.16 8.73
CA GLY A 251 6.63 6.17 8.46
C GLY A 251 7.41 6.48 7.18
N SER A 252 8.64 6.01 7.10
CA SER A 252 9.45 6.11 5.89
C SER A 252 10.33 4.88 5.73
N VAL A 253 10.57 4.50 4.48
CA VAL A 253 11.47 3.39 4.12
C VAL A 253 12.95 3.72 4.30
N LEU A 254 13.30 5.01 4.45
CA LEU A 254 14.69 5.45 4.57
C LEU A 254 15.09 5.93 5.96
N VAL A 255 14.16 6.48 6.74
CA VAL A 255 14.49 7.06 8.05
C VAL A 255 14.30 6.02 9.17
N PRO A 256 15.22 5.91 10.14
CA PRO A 256 15.16 4.87 11.18
C PRO A 256 14.26 5.26 12.37
N PHE A 257 13.26 6.11 12.16
CA PHE A 257 12.36 6.59 13.21
C PHE A 257 10.95 6.86 12.68
N ILE A 258 9.99 7.04 13.58
CA ILE A 258 8.61 7.43 13.25
C ILE A 258 8.49 8.94 13.45
N GLY A 259 8.05 9.65 12.41
CA GLY A 259 7.70 11.06 12.50
C GLY A 259 6.36 11.24 13.20
N ILE A 260 6.22 12.31 13.99
CA ILE A 260 4.96 12.68 14.62
C ILE A 260 4.71 14.16 14.34
N TYR A 261 3.61 14.44 13.65
CA TYR A 261 3.14 15.80 13.39
C TYR A 261 1.85 16.05 14.19
N LYS A 262 1.70 17.27 14.72
CA LYS A 262 0.52 17.66 15.50
C LYS A 262 -0.47 18.35 14.56
N LEU A 263 -1.67 17.80 14.47
CA LEU A 263 -2.80 18.35 13.70
C LEU A 263 -3.55 19.42 14.51
#